data_AF-A0A0R2XPK4-F1
#
_entry.id   AF-A0A0R2XPK4-F1
#
_cell.length_a   1.000
_cell.length_b   1.000
_cell.length_c   1.000
_cell.angle_alpha   90.00
_cell.angle_beta   90.00
_cell.angle_gamma   90.00
#
_symmetry.space_group_name_H-M   'P 1'
#
loop_
_entity.id
_entity.type
_entity.pdbx_description
1 polymer ?
#
loop_
_entity_poly.entity_id
_entity_poly.type
_entity_poly.pdbx_seq_one_letter_code
_entity_poly.pdbx_strand_id
1 'polypeptide(L)'
;MKASTLIAALACLLIAATSAGGQDAHDRGAQSTPKGGSGGETRLLQHLLQMNDAELVNLRQTVERIEKMSPQEKTQLRERIGKIDKMAPGKVAAMRKEFETIPKEQREAMRERWLEMSPAQRAEWRTKLKEMSHAERKAIFEQQGFMAPPPHNNKKGPRPQRPEVNQSQSDSGSNADATRPEKEI
;
A
#
# COMPACT_ATOMS: atom_id res chain seq x y z
N MET A 1 6.10 10.71 59.70
CA MET A 1 5.78 12.06 60.22
C MET A 1 6.51 13.05 59.30
N LYS A 2 5.91 13.96 58.53
CA LYS A 2 4.66 14.72 58.68
C LYS A 2 4.10 15.05 57.28
N ALA A 3 2.79 14.97 57.14
CA ALA A 3 2.01 15.50 56.03
C ALA A 3 1.71 16.99 56.27
N SER A 4 1.81 17.82 55.24
CA SER A 4 1.34 19.22 55.10
C SER A 4 1.71 19.60 53.66
N THR A 5 0.86 20.09 52.75
CA THR A 5 -0.26 21.03 52.91
C THR A 5 -1.05 21.03 51.59
N LEU A 6 -2.37 20.89 51.69
CA LEU A 6 -3.35 21.27 50.67
C LEU A 6 -3.57 22.79 50.69
N ILE A 7 -4.18 23.31 49.61
CA ILE A 7 -4.98 24.56 49.49
C ILE A 7 -4.29 25.73 48.78
N ALA A 8 -4.66 25.93 47.50
CA ALA A 8 -4.96 27.23 46.88
C ALA A 8 -5.89 26.94 45.67
N ALA A 9 -7.22 27.04 45.84
CA ALA A 9 -8.05 28.17 45.40
C ALA A 9 -8.08 28.28 43.86
N LEU A 10 -9.15 27.90 43.14
CA LEU A 10 -10.55 28.34 43.20
C LEU A 10 -10.69 29.87 43.07
N ALA A 11 -10.68 30.36 41.83
CA ALA A 11 -11.29 31.61 41.38
C ALA A 11 -11.82 31.33 39.95
N CYS A 12 -13.14 31.15 39.76
CA CYS A 12 -14.13 32.21 39.54
C CYS A 12 -13.79 33.03 38.27
N LEU A 13 -14.40 32.70 37.13
CA LEU A 13 -15.70 33.22 36.66
C LEU A 13 -15.54 34.46 35.76
N LEU A 14 -16.09 34.33 34.54
CA LEU A 14 -16.68 35.38 33.71
C LEU A 14 -15.75 36.39 33.01
N ILE A 15 -15.49 36.11 31.73
CA ILE A 15 -15.66 37.15 30.69
C ILE A 15 -16.49 36.54 29.56
N ALA A 16 -17.76 36.95 29.49
CA ALA A 16 -18.59 36.86 28.31
C ALA A 16 -18.73 38.28 27.75
N ALA A 17 -18.39 38.48 26.48
CA ALA A 17 -18.90 39.57 25.65
C ALA A 17 -18.58 39.31 24.16
N THR A 18 -19.62 38.86 23.45
CA THR A 18 -20.08 39.37 22.14
C THR A 18 -19.04 39.87 21.12
N SER A 19 -18.87 39.09 20.05
CA SER A 19 -18.79 39.65 18.69
C SER A 19 -19.89 39.01 17.84
N ALA A 20 -20.95 39.78 17.65
CA ALA A 20 -21.86 39.64 16.52
C ALA A 20 -21.15 40.23 15.30
N GLY A 21 -21.11 39.48 14.20
CA GLY A 21 -20.58 39.99 12.93
C GLY A 21 -20.62 38.95 11.83
N GLY A 22 -21.48 39.20 10.84
CA GLY A 22 -21.27 38.78 9.45
C GLY A 22 -21.72 37.37 9.08
N GLN A 23 -22.89 37.29 8.44
CA GLN A 23 -23.19 36.22 7.49
C GLN A 23 -22.17 36.27 6.35
N ASP A 24 -21.67 35.12 5.90
CA ASP A 24 -21.58 34.83 4.48
C ASP A 24 -21.57 33.33 4.24
N ALA A 25 -22.45 32.92 3.34
CA ALA A 25 -22.64 31.56 2.90
C ALA A 25 -21.53 31.16 1.93
N HIS A 26 -20.73 30.16 2.31
CA HIS A 26 -20.05 29.24 1.40
C HIS A 26 -20.28 27.83 1.96
N ASP A 27 -21.19 27.09 1.34
CA ASP A 27 -20.92 26.09 0.31
C ASP A 27 -19.99 24.96 0.78
N ARG A 28 -20.59 23.76 0.78
CA ARG A 28 -19.99 22.42 0.72
C ARG A 28 -19.08 21.96 1.87
N GLY A 29 -19.68 21.05 2.63
CA GLY A 29 -19.33 19.64 2.43
C GLY A 29 -18.05 19.18 3.11
N ALA A 30 -18.20 18.84 4.39
CA ALA A 30 -17.55 17.74 5.09
C ALA A 30 -16.32 17.12 4.38
N GLN A 31 -15.14 17.56 4.79
CA GLN A 31 -14.01 16.63 4.92
C GLN A 31 -13.55 16.68 6.37
N SER A 32 -14.16 15.81 7.15
CA SER A 32 -13.60 15.31 8.40
C SER A 32 -12.26 14.64 8.08
N THR A 33 -11.17 15.40 8.16
CA THR A 33 -9.92 14.80 8.60
C THR A 33 -10.20 14.16 9.96
N PRO A 34 -9.91 12.88 10.18
CA PRO A 34 -10.06 12.32 11.51
C PRO A 34 -9.05 13.05 12.39
N LYS A 35 -9.52 14.00 13.21
CA LYS A 35 -8.79 14.53 14.35
C LYS A 35 -8.26 13.32 15.11
N GLY A 36 -6.94 13.14 15.08
CA GLY A 36 -6.25 12.10 15.83
C GLY A 36 -6.49 12.30 17.32
N GLY A 37 -7.48 11.62 17.87
CA GLY A 37 -7.68 11.55 19.30
C GLY A 37 -6.57 10.71 19.92
N SER A 38 -6.04 11.18 21.05
CA SER A 38 -5.02 10.55 21.92
C SER A 38 -5.19 9.04 22.17
N GLY A 39 -6.38 8.46 21.94
CA GLY A 39 -6.63 7.03 22.10
C GLY A 39 -6.02 6.12 21.02
N GLY A 40 -5.60 6.64 19.87
CA GLY A 40 -4.95 5.83 18.82
C GLY A 40 -3.57 5.32 19.25
N GLU A 41 -2.77 6.20 19.84
CA GLU A 41 -1.43 5.90 20.33
C GLU A 41 -1.48 4.91 21.51
N THR A 42 -2.39 5.13 22.47
CA THR A 42 -2.57 4.21 23.60
C THR A 42 -2.94 2.79 23.15
N ARG A 43 -3.80 2.65 22.13
CA ARG A 43 -4.15 1.33 21.57
C ARG A 43 -2.95 0.67 20.88
N LEU A 44 -2.14 1.45 20.16
CA LEU A 44 -0.92 0.92 19.54
C LEU A 44 0.06 0.44 20.61
N LEU A 45 0.32 1.25 21.63
CA LEU A 45 1.20 0.87 22.75
C LEU A 45 0.70 -0.37 23.46
N GLN A 46 -0.61 -0.48 23.70
CA GLN A 46 -1.21 -1.67 24.29
C GLN A 46 -1.02 -2.91 23.41
N HIS A 47 -1.14 -2.77 22.08
CA HIS A 47 -0.86 -3.87 21.16
C HIS A 47 0.62 -4.28 21.20
N LEU A 48 1.55 -3.33 21.22
CA LEU A 48 2.99 -3.61 21.32
C LEU A 48 3.34 -4.36 22.61
N LEU A 49 2.70 -4.03 23.73
CA LEU A 49 2.88 -4.73 25.01
C LEU A 49 2.32 -6.15 25.01
N GLN A 50 1.39 -6.47 24.10
CA GLN A 50 0.82 -7.81 23.95
C GLN A 50 1.61 -8.71 22.99
N MET A 51 2.52 -8.13 22.20
CA MET A 51 3.37 -8.89 21.27
C MET A 51 4.44 -9.67 22.03
N ASN A 52 4.78 -10.86 21.54
CA ASN A 52 5.91 -11.63 22.06
C ASN A 52 7.26 -11.12 21.50
N ASP A 53 8.37 -11.59 22.07
CA ASP A 53 9.72 -11.16 21.68
C ASP A 53 10.02 -11.36 20.19
N ALA A 54 9.59 -12.49 19.61
CA ALA A 54 9.81 -12.76 18.19
C ALA A 54 9.01 -11.80 17.29
N GLU A 55 7.80 -11.45 17.68
CA GLU A 55 6.98 -10.45 16.99
C GLU A 55 7.60 -9.05 17.08
N LEU A 56 8.11 -8.65 18.25
CA LEU A 56 8.79 -7.37 18.44
C LEU A 56 10.10 -7.26 17.64
N VAL A 57 10.87 -8.34 17.54
CA VAL A 57 12.05 -8.40 16.67
C VAL A 57 11.67 -8.22 15.20
N ASN A 58 10.64 -8.93 14.74
CA ASN A 58 10.15 -8.78 13.36
C ASN A 58 9.63 -7.37 13.06
N LEU A 59 8.96 -6.74 14.03
CA LEU A 59 8.49 -5.36 13.91
C LEU A 59 9.68 -4.40 13.77
N ARG A 60 10.71 -4.53 14.62
CA ARG A 60 11.93 -3.70 14.53
C ARG A 60 12.58 -3.82 13.17
N GLN A 61 12.80 -5.04 12.67
CA GLN A 61 13.37 -5.29 11.35
C GLN A 61 12.53 -4.67 10.22
N THR A 62 11.22 -4.68 10.37
CA THR A 62 10.30 -4.06 9.40
C THR A 62 10.41 -2.54 9.41
N VAL A 63 10.46 -1.92 10.60
CA VAL A 63 10.68 -0.47 10.75
C VAL A 63 12.02 -0.07 10.15
N GLU A 64 13.11 -0.75 10.49
CA GLU A 64 14.44 -0.46 9.93
C GLU A 64 14.47 -0.56 8.40
N ARG A 65 13.78 -1.55 7.83
CA ARG A 65 13.65 -1.68 6.37
C ARG A 65 12.90 -0.49 5.78
N ILE A 66 11.79 -0.08 6.39
CA ILE A 66 10.99 1.06 5.93
C ILE A 66 11.79 2.36 6.06
N GLU A 67 12.55 2.57 7.13
CA GLU A 67 13.38 3.76 7.30
C GLU A 67 14.36 3.94 6.15
N LYS A 68 15.01 2.84 5.74
CA LYS A 68 15.97 2.78 4.61
C LYS A 68 15.33 2.96 3.23
N MET A 69 14.00 2.89 3.10
CA MET A 69 13.32 3.11 1.82
C MET A 69 13.36 4.59 1.41
N SER A 70 13.50 4.82 0.10
CA SER A 70 13.34 6.12 -0.53
C SER A 70 11.91 6.67 -0.35
N PRO A 71 11.70 7.99 -0.51
CA PRO A 71 10.36 8.58 -0.46
C PRO A 71 9.38 7.93 -1.47
N GLN A 72 9.86 7.59 -2.67
CA GLN A 72 9.05 6.95 -3.70
C GLN A 72 8.60 5.55 -3.27
N GLU A 73 9.52 4.73 -2.74
CA GLU A 73 9.20 3.39 -2.24
C GLU A 73 8.21 3.43 -1.08
N LYS A 74 8.37 4.40 -0.15
CA LYS A 74 7.42 4.62 0.94
C LYS A 74 6.02 4.95 0.42
N THR A 75 5.91 5.79 -0.61
CA THR A 75 4.62 6.10 -1.24
C THR A 75 4.00 4.86 -1.88
N GLN A 76 4.78 4.08 -2.63
CA GLN A 76 4.28 2.82 -3.21
C GLN A 76 3.84 1.82 -2.13
N LEU A 77 4.54 1.75 -1.01
CA LEU A 77 4.17 0.89 0.11
C LEU A 77 2.82 1.33 0.72
N ARG A 78 2.64 2.63 0.98
CA ARG A 78 1.37 3.18 1.49
C ARG A 78 0.21 2.90 0.55
N GLU A 79 0.41 3.05 -0.76
CA GLU A 79 -0.59 2.72 -1.76
C GLU A 79 -0.98 1.23 -1.74
N ARG A 80 0.01 0.34 -1.59
CA ARG A 80 -0.25 -1.12 -1.49
C ARG A 80 -1.03 -1.45 -0.22
N ILE A 81 -0.66 -0.88 0.92
CA ILE A 81 -1.39 -1.05 2.20
C ILE A 81 -2.83 -0.53 2.04
N GLY A 82 -3.01 0.67 1.49
CA GLY A 82 -4.34 1.24 1.26
C GLY A 82 -5.22 0.43 0.30
N LYS A 83 -4.64 -0.40 -0.59
CA LYS A 83 -5.42 -1.36 -1.40
C LYS A 83 -5.87 -2.57 -0.58
N ILE A 84 -5.05 -3.02 0.36
CA ILE A 84 -5.38 -4.13 1.27
C ILE A 84 -6.47 -3.70 2.25
N ASP A 85 -6.38 -2.50 2.81
CA ASP A 85 -7.39 -1.98 3.76
C ASP A 85 -8.77 -1.81 3.13
N LYS A 86 -8.82 -1.60 1.81
CA LYS A 86 -10.06 -1.50 1.03
C LYS A 86 -10.62 -2.87 0.61
N MET A 87 -9.94 -3.97 0.91
CA MET A 87 -10.48 -5.31 0.63
C MET A 87 -11.64 -5.64 1.57
N ALA A 88 -12.51 -6.55 1.15
CA ALA A 88 -13.59 -7.03 2.00
C ALA A 88 -13.04 -7.63 3.31
N PRO A 89 -13.71 -7.43 4.46
CA PRO A 89 -13.31 -8.03 5.73
C PRO A 89 -13.10 -9.55 5.59
N GLY A 90 -12.03 -10.07 6.18
CA GLY A 90 -11.68 -11.49 6.10
C GLY A 90 -11.06 -11.95 4.77
N LYS A 91 -11.07 -11.13 3.70
CA LYS A 91 -10.49 -11.53 2.41
C LYS A 91 -8.98 -11.79 2.50
N VAL A 92 -8.25 -10.96 3.23
CA VAL A 92 -6.80 -11.12 3.44
C VAL A 92 -6.50 -12.41 4.20
N ALA A 93 -7.29 -12.71 5.24
CA ALA A 93 -7.15 -13.94 6.00
C ALA A 93 -7.44 -15.18 5.13
N ALA A 94 -8.48 -15.13 4.29
CA ALA A 94 -8.77 -16.19 3.33
C ALA A 94 -7.63 -16.39 2.33
N MET A 95 -7.09 -15.31 1.76
CA MET A 95 -5.94 -15.38 0.86
C MET A 95 -4.69 -15.95 1.55
N ARG A 96 -4.44 -15.58 2.81
CA ARG A 96 -3.33 -16.13 3.59
C ARG A 96 -3.52 -17.62 3.81
N LYS A 97 -4.73 -18.06 4.17
CA LYS A 97 -5.05 -19.48 4.36
C LYS A 97 -4.86 -20.28 3.06
N GLU A 98 -5.36 -19.78 1.93
CA GLU A 98 -5.15 -20.38 0.59
C GLU A 98 -3.66 -20.46 0.22
N PHE A 99 -2.84 -19.51 0.66
CA PHE A 99 -1.40 -19.55 0.43
C PHE A 99 -0.70 -20.59 1.33
N GLU A 100 -1.15 -20.71 2.58
CA GLU A 100 -0.63 -21.68 3.54
C GLU A 100 -1.00 -23.13 3.19
N THR A 101 -2.04 -23.36 2.37
CA THR A 101 -2.31 -24.72 1.86
C THR A 101 -1.26 -25.21 0.86
N ILE A 102 -0.41 -24.32 0.35
CA ILE A 102 0.69 -24.70 -0.55
C ILE A 102 1.92 -25.07 0.31
N PRO A 103 2.43 -26.31 0.22
CA PRO A 103 3.65 -26.74 0.91
C PRO A 103 4.80 -25.76 0.73
N LYS A 104 5.62 -25.59 1.78
CA LYS A 104 6.70 -24.59 1.78
C LYS A 104 7.69 -24.85 0.64
N GLU A 105 8.05 -26.11 0.44
CA GLU A 105 8.97 -26.58 -0.60
C GLU A 105 8.41 -26.25 -2.00
N GLN A 106 7.11 -26.43 -2.19
CA GLN A 106 6.45 -26.07 -3.44
C GLN A 106 6.47 -24.54 -3.67
N ARG A 107 6.22 -23.74 -2.62
CA ARG A 107 6.31 -22.27 -2.70
C ARG A 107 7.73 -21.79 -3.01
N GLU A 108 8.75 -22.43 -2.45
CA GLU A 108 10.16 -22.12 -2.69
C GLU A 108 10.56 -22.47 -4.13
N ALA A 109 10.20 -23.67 -4.61
CA ALA A 109 10.45 -24.06 -5.99
C ALA A 109 9.80 -23.11 -7.02
N MET A 110 8.57 -22.66 -6.77
CA MET A 110 7.92 -21.66 -7.61
C MET A 110 8.68 -20.33 -7.62
N ARG A 111 9.18 -19.90 -6.46
CA ARG A 111 9.93 -18.65 -6.31
C ARG A 111 11.26 -18.73 -7.05
N GLU A 112 12.00 -19.81 -6.87
CA GLU A 112 13.28 -20.05 -7.54
C GLU A 112 13.11 -20.03 -9.06
N ARG A 113 12.15 -20.80 -9.57
CA ARG A 113 11.82 -20.80 -11.00
C ARG A 113 11.50 -19.39 -11.53
N TRP A 114 10.74 -18.59 -10.76
CA TRP A 114 10.44 -17.22 -11.17
C TRP A 114 11.68 -16.31 -11.18
N LEU A 115 12.58 -16.48 -10.21
CA LEU A 115 13.83 -15.72 -10.12
C LEU A 115 14.81 -16.09 -11.23
N GLU A 116 14.87 -17.36 -11.61
CA GLU A 116 15.69 -17.86 -12.72
C GLU A 116 15.23 -17.36 -14.10
N MET A 117 13.92 -17.11 -14.28
CA MET A 117 13.43 -16.56 -15.55
C MET A 117 14.04 -15.19 -15.86
N SER A 118 14.58 -15.06 -17.07
CA SER A 118 15.06 -13.78 -17.59
C SER A 118 13.90 -12.78 -17.80
N PRO A 119 14.17 -11.46 -17.87
CA PRO A 119 13.14 -10.47 -18.19
C PRO A 119 12.37 -10.77 -19.50
N ALA A 120 13.08 -11.27 -20.52
CA ALA A 120 12.48 -11.66 -21.80
C ALA A 120 11.56 -12.87 -21.65
N GLN A 121 12.01 -13.92 -20.95
CA GLN A 121 11.18 -15.10 -20.66
C GLN A 121 9.93 -14.74 -19.85
N ARG A 122 10.04 -13.83 -18.86
CA ARG A 122 8.88 -13.33 -18.12
C ARG A 122 7.94 -12.53 -19.02
N ALA A 123 8.44 -11.80 -20.02
CA ALA A 123 7.60 -11.05 -20.95
C ALA A 123 6.84 -11.99 -21.90
N GLU A 124 7.52 -12.96 -22.49
CA GLU A 124 6.90 -14.02 -23.31
C GLU A 124 5.85 -14.79 -22.52
N TRP A 125 6.17 -15.13 -21.26
CA TRP A 125 5.23 -15.78 -20.36
C TRP A 125 3.95 -14.96 -20.17
N ARG A 126 4.07 -13.64 -19.95
CA ARG A 126 2.89 -12.76 -19.83
C ARG A 126 2.08 -12.69 -21.12
N THR A 127 2.74 -12.64 -22.28
CA THR A 127 2.07 -12.64 -23.60
C THR A 127 1.30 -13.93 -23.79
N LYS A 128 1.94 -15.08 -23.56
CA LYS A 128 1.31 -16.41 -23.64
C LYS A 128 0.07 -16.51 -22.75
N LEU A 129 0.17 -16.04 -21.50
CA LEU A 129 -0.97 -16.04 -20.58
C LEU A 129 -2.11 -15.13 -21.06
N LYS A 130 -1.81 -14.02 -21.74
CA LYS A 130 -2.84 -13.08 -22.23
C LYS A 130 -3.69 -13.70 -23.35
N GLU A 131 -3.07 -14.52 -24.18
CA GLU A 131 -3.71 -15.18 -25.33
C GLU A 131 -4.56 -16.39 -24.92
N MET A 132 -4.23 -17.01 -23.78
CA MET A 132 -4.91 -18.20 -23.27
C MET A 132 -6.28 -17.90 -22.65
N SER A 133 -7.20 -18.85 -22.85
CA SER A 133 -8.46 -18.87 -22.13
C SER A 133 -8.24 -18.97 -20.62
N HIS A 134 -9.26 -18.61 -19.84
CA HIS A 134 -9.17 -18.71 -18.39
C HIS A 134 -8.92 -20.15 -17.92
N ALA A 135 -9.58 -21.14 -18.53
CA ALA A 135 -9.41 -22.55 -18.15
C ALA A 135 -7.98 -23.02 -18.39
N GLU A 136 -7.40 -22.68 -19.55
CA GLU A 136 -6.03 -23.03 -19.89
C GLU A 136 -5.02 -22.36 -18.97
N ARG A 137 -5.22 -21.06 -18.65
CA ARG A 137 -4.39 -20.38 -17.65
C ARG A 137 -4.47 -21.08 -16.30
N LYS A 138 -5.67 -21.41 -15.83
CA LYS A 138 -5.83 -22.08 -14.54
C LYS A 138 -5.06 -23.40 -14.51
N ALA A 139 -5.21 -24.23 -15.55
CA ALA A 139 -4.52 -25.51 -15.67
C ALA A 139 -2.99 -25.35 -15.70
N ILE A 140 -2.48 -24.37 -16.44
CA ILE A 140 -1.03 -24.09 -16.50
C ILE A 140 -0.49 -23.64 -15.16
N PHE A 141 -1.22 -22.76 -14.45
CA PHE A 141 -0.82 -22.31 -13.12
C PHE A 141 -0.79 -23.50 -12.14
N GLU A 142 -1.83 -24.34 -12.12
CA GLU A 142 -1.87 -25.55 -11.29
C GLU A 142 -0.72 -26.53 -11.61
N GLN A 143 -0.45 -26.80 -12.90
CA GLN A 143 0.64 -27.68 -13.34
C GLN A 143 2.02 -27.14 -12.98
N GLN A 144 2.21 -25.82 -13.10
CA GLN A 144 3.49 -25.17 -12.85
C GLN A 144 3.69 -24.81 -11.37
N GLY A 145 2.73 -25.17 -10.52
CA GLY A 145 2.71 -24.85 -9.10
C GLY A 145 2.30 -23.41 -8.80
N PHE A 146 2.10 -22.53 -9.79
CA PHE A 146 1.67 -21.16 -9.54
C PHE A 146 0.23 -21.08 -9.01
N MET A 147 -0.04 -20.14 -8.10
CA MET A 147 -1.42 -19.87 -7.67
C MET A 147 -2.26 -19.42 -8.86
N ALA A 148 -3.30 -20.19 -9.21
CA ALA A 148 -4.21 -19.84 -10.28
C ALA A 148 -4.75 -18.42 -10.08
N PRO A 149 -4.74 -17.56 -11.13
CA PRO A 149 -5.28 -16.22 -11.00
C PRO A 149 -6.75 -16.32 -10.58
N PRO A 150 -7.18 -15.51 -9.59
CA PRO A 150 -8.57 -15.52 -9.16
C PRO A 150 -9.46 -15.24 -10.37
N PRO A 151 -10.63 -15.90 -10.44
CA PRO A 151 -11.47 -15.74 -11.60
C PRO A 151 -11.84 -14.29 -11.80
N HIS A 152 -11.56 -13.78 -12.99
CA HIS A 152 -12.08 -12.48 -13.38
C HIS A 152 -13.59 -12.64 -13.46
N ASN A 153 -14.30 -12.12 -12.47
CA ASN A 153 -15.73 -11.93 -12.60
C ASN A 153 -15.93 -11.04 -13.84
N ASN A 154 -16.51 -11.59 -14.90
CA ASN A 154 -16.87 -10.89 -16.14
C ASN A 154 -17.94 -9.78 -15.92
N LYS A 155 -18.16 -9.33 -14.68
CA LYS A 155 -19.00 -8.19 -14.32
C LYS A 155 -18.32 -6.84 -14.60
N LYS A 156 -17.62 -6.73 -15.71
CA LYS A 156 -17.27 -5.43 -16.28
C LYS A 156 -18.02 -5.32 -17.60
N GLY A 157 -19.14 -4.61 -17.55
CA GLY A 157 -19.60 -3.91 -18.75
C GLY A 157 -18.46 -3.03 -19.31
N PRO A 158 -18.63 -2.46 -20.52
CA PRO A 158 -17.60 -1.67 -21.18
C PRO A 158 -16.94 -0.74 -20.18
N ARG A 159 -15.63 -0.91 -19.96
CA ARG A 159 -14.84 0.04 -19.17
C ARG A 159 -15.11 1.41 -19.81
N PRO A 160 -15.59 2.43 -19.08
CA PRO A 160 -15.75 3.75 -19.68
C PRO A 160 -14.40 4.11 -20.28
N GLN A 161 -14.43 4.43 -21.59
CA GLN A 161 -13.24 4.88 -22.27
C GLN A 161 -12.67 6.03 -21.44
N ARG A 162 -11.41 5.90 -21.05
CA ARG A 162 -10.69 7.01 -20.44
C ARG A 162 -10.82 8.15 -21.45
N PRO A 163 -11.39 9.30 -21.10
CA PRO A 163 -11.48 10.41 -22.04
C PRO A 163 -10.06 10.67 -22.57
N GLU A 164 -9.95 10.77 -23.89
CA GLU A 164 -8.70 11.12 -24.54
C GLU A 164 -8.19 12.40 -23.88
N VAL A 165 -7.13 12.27 -23.10
CA VAL A 165 -6.35 13.42 -22.69
C VAL A 165 -5.65 13.85 -23.96
N ASN A 166 -6.14 14.95 -24.54
CA ASN A 166 -5.48 15.71 -25.57
C ASN A 166 -3.97 15.68 -25.33
N GLN A 167 -3.25 14.99 -26.21
CA GLN A 167 -1.81 15.10 -26.33
C GLN A 167 -1.52 16.51 -26.87
N SER A 168 -1.52 17.49 -25.99
CA SER A 168 -0.79 18.73 -26.24
C SER A 168 0.68 18.41 -26.03
N GLN A 169 1.43 18.50 -27.12
CA GLN A 169 2.88 18.45 -27.21
C GLN A 169 3.55 19.12 -26.01
N SER A 170 4.42 18.38 -25.34
CA SER A 170 5.56 18.95 -24.66
C SER A 170 6.80 18.27 -25.22
N ASP A 171 7.50 19.01 -26.08
CA ASP A 171 8.84 18.72 -26.56
C ASP A 171 9.74 18.17 -25.44
N SER A 172 10.27 16.97 -25.67
CA SER A 172 11.53 16.57 -25.06
C SER A 172 12.32 15.76 -26.06
N GLY A 173 13.02 16.50 -26.91
CA GLY A 173 14.38 16.18 -27.32
C GLY A 173 14.57 14.91 -28.14
N SER A 174 14.32 15.03 -29.44
CA SER A 174 15.15 14.38 -30.45
C SER A 174 16.63 14.69 -30.16
N ASN A 175 17.43 13.67 -29.91
CA ASN A 175 18.87 13.70 -30.19
C ASN A 175 19.25 12.34 -30.75
N ALA A 176 19.13 12.24 -32.07
CA ALA A 176 20.00 11.39 -32.84
C ALA A 176 21.28 12.18 -33.14
N ASP A 177 22.39 11.49 -32.97
CA ASP A 177 23.69 11.73 -33.62
C ASP A 177 24.64 12.78 -33.04
N ALA A 178 25.67 12.30 -32.35
CA ALA A 178 26.99 12.93 -32.29
C ALA A 178 28.05 11.88 -31.87
N THR A 179 28.67 11.30 -32.89
CA THR A 179 30.05 10.80 -32.96
C THR A 179 30.97 11.25 -31.81
N ARG A 180 31.64 10.31 -31.13
CA ARG A 180 32.84 10.61 -30.33
C ARG A 180 34.00 9.71 -30.78
N PRO A 181 35.14 10.28 -31.21
CA PRO A 181 36.27 9.54 -31.75
C PRO A 181 37.09 8.84 -30.67
N GLU A 182 37.79 7.81 -31.12
CA GLU A 182 38.88 7.11 -30.43
C GLU A 182 39.93 8.10 -29.88
N LYS A 183 40.41 7.80 -28.67
CA LYS A 183 41.75 8.23 -28.25
C LYS A 183 42.35 7.15 -27.35
N GLU A 184 43.52 6.70 -27.79
CA GLU A 184 44.44 5.71 -27.25
C GLU A 184 44.79 5.92 -25.76
N ILE A 185 44.96 4.81 -25.02
CA ILE A 185 46.20 4.42 -24.32
C ILE A 185 46.31 2.89 -24.40
#